data_AF-A0A4Q6BD93-F1
#
_entry.id   AF-A0A4Q6BD93-F1
#
_cell.length_a   1.000
_cell.length_b   1.000
_cell.length_c   1.000
_cell.angle_alpha   90.00
_cell.angle_beta   90.00
_cell.angle_gamma   90.00
#
_symmetry.space_group_name_H-M   'P 1'
#
loop_
_entity.id
_entity.type
_entity.pdbx_description
1 polymer ?
#
loop_
_entity_poly.entity_id
_entity_poly.type
_entity_poly.pdbx_seq_one_letter_code
_entity_poly.pdbx_strand_id
1 'polypeptide(L)'
;MTALEPSPRASVQAVLAGLFGGLGFATHTFGAPLLLASIAGFCLGTAKPWAGLASLRPVGWMVAGAAPWVLGCMALNGVRFGSLNPISYGPYVWASSPSLAEESLVHLLRHCAPALAWLGGVVLSLAVLHTRPRWCLAVAVLALASLSIPLVRTRTFELLETAYAYQIDMSWLQLNGYGREPDGLGVFLGALVVKTPLQSTPVLGLAFVAPWLLPRHRRPVAMLLLPVAALLLTNALRCAMTEPADRMGIPYLHERYLFASFPILVALTVSVLARFRWTALEIGAVLGLTAASFWLLLAAPHDHDLWRRVLLLRVTLLVCATTALLVVSTHVWPARRGLRAAAKASATVALGLSFSISLAVDLPELLRGR
;
A
#
# COMPACT_ATOMS: atom_id res chain seq x y z
N MET A 1 -39.15 -6.46 12.46
CA MET A 1 -37.74 -6.88 12.58
C MET A 1 -37.06 -5.92 13.54
N THR A 2 -36.80 -6.33 14.77
CA THR A 2 -36.08 -5.52 15.75
C THR A 2 -34.62 -5.40 15.34
N ALA A 3 -34.10 -4.18 15.26
CA ALA A 3 -32.68 -3.95 15.05
C ALA A 3 -31.95 -4.53 16.26
N LEU A 4 -31.24 -5.65 16.07
CA LEU A 4 -30.40 -6.23 17.11
C LEU A 4 -29.41 -5.17 17.56
N GLU A 5 -29.47 -4.79 18.83
CA GLU A 5 -28.49 -3.86 19.39
C GLU A 5 -27.08 -4.44 19.22
N PRO A 6 -26.11 -3.62 18.79
CA PRO A 6 -24.74 -4.08 18.68
C PRO A 6 -24.28 -4.59 20.05
N SER A 7 -23.75 -5.81 20.10
CA SER A 7 -23.27 -6.37 21.36
C SER A 7 -22.24 -5.43 22.00
N PRO A 8 -22.16 -5.36 23.34
CA PRO A 8 -21.15 -4.53 24.03
C PRO A 8 -19.73 -4.76 23.52
N ARG A 9 -19.42 -6.01 23.11
CA ARG A 9 -18.13 -6.38 22.50
C ARG A 9 -17.87 -5.67 21.16
N ALA A 10 -18.90 -5.49 20.32
CA ALA A 10 -18.75 -4.82 19.03
C ALA A 10 -18.48 -3.31 19.20
N SER A 11 -19.11 -2.67 20.19
CA SER A 11 -18.85 -1.26 20.51
C SER A 11 -17.42 -1.06 21.03
N VAL A 12 -16.96 -1.91 21.95
CA VAL A 12 -15.57 -1.86 22.46
C VAL A 12 -14.56 -2.07 21.33
N GLN A 13 -14.78 -3.04 20.45
CA GLN A 13 -13.91 -3.28 19.30
C GLN A 13 -13.85 -2.08 18.35
N ALA A 14 -14.99 -1.41 18.11
CA ALA A 14 -15.04 -0.23 17.28
C ALA A 14 -14.29 0.96 17.90
N VAL A 15 -14.45 1.20 19.21
CA VAL A 15 -13.68 2.23 19.93
C VAL A 15 -12.19 1.94 19.88
N LEU A 16 -11.77 0.70 20.16
CA LEU A 16 -10.36 0.30 20.10
C LEU A 16 -9.79 0.45 18.69
N ALA A 17 -10.54 0.05 17.64
CA ALA A 17 -10.14 0.27 16.25
C ALA A 17 -9.99 1.78 15.96
N GLY A 18 -10.88 2.62 16.48
CA GLY A 18 -10.79 4.07 16.42
C GLY A 18 -9.54 4.61 17.12
N LEU A 19 -9.26 4.16 18.35
CA LEU A 19 -8.10 4.56 19.14
C LEU A 19 -6.78 4.18 18.46
N PHE A 20 -6.64 2.93 18.01
CA PHE A 20 -5.43 2.46 17.33
C PHE A 20 -5.28 3.10 15.95
N GLY A 21 -6.38 3.30 15.22
CA GLY A 21 -6.38 4.04 13.96
C GLY A 21 -6.00 5.51 14.14
N GLY A 22 -6.50 6.15 15.20
CA GLY A 22 -6.15 7.50 15.61
C GLY A 22 -4.68 7.64 16.02
N LEU A 23 -4.15 6.66 16.76
CA LEU A 23 -2.72 6.61 17.11
C LEU A 23 -1.84 6.50 15.85
N GLY A 24 -2.20 5.63 14.90
CA GLY A 24 -1.51 5.53 13.61
C GLY A 24 -1.66 6.78 12.74
N PHE A 25 -2.76 7.52 12.89
CA PHE A 25 -2.91 8.85 12.32
C PHE A 25 -1.96 9.88 12.97
N ALA A 26 -1.81 9.85 14.29
CA ALA A 26 -1.00 10.83 15.00
C ALA A 26 0.51 10.69 14.75
N THR A 27 0.97 9.52 14.33
CA THR A 27 2.39 9.31 14.01
C THR A 27 2.79 9.87 12.65
N HIS A 28 1.85 10.02 11.70
CA HIS A 28 2.16 10.53 10.37
C HIS A 28 0.92 11.08 9.65
N THR A 29 1.09 12.19 8.94
CA THR A 29 0.06 12.83 8.09
C THR A 29 -0.64 11.88 7.10
N PHE A 30 0.04 10.83 6.63
CA PHE A 30 -0.53 9.79 5.76
C PHE A 30 -1.46 8.80 6.48
N GLY A 31 -1.48 8.81 7.81
CA GLY A 31 -2.46 8.06 8.57
C GLY A 31 -3.87 8.67 8.50
N ALA A 32 -4.04 9.90 7.99
CA ALA A 32 -5.37 10.53 7.86
C ALA A 32 -6.22 9.89 6.74
N PRO A 33 -5.71 9.74 5.51
CA PRO A 33 -6.37 8.93 4.49
C PRO A 33 -6.65 7.50 4.96
N LEU A 34 -5.71 6.88 5.68
CA LEU A 34 -5.86 5.53 6.20
C LEU A 34 -6.98 5.44 7.24
N LEU A 35 -7.05 6.37 8.19
CA LEU A 35 -8.11 6.45 9.19
C LEU A 35 -9.47 6.70 8.53
N LEU A 36 -9.58 7.68 7.62
CA LEU A 36 -10.82 7.99 6.91
C LEU A 36 -11.32 6.81 6.07
N ALA A 37 -10.42 6.15 5.34
CA ALA A 37 -10.75 4.98 4.54
C ALA A 37 -11.06 3.75 5.41
N SER A 38 -10.47 3.63 6.61
CA SER A 38 -10.83 2.60 7.58
C SER A 38 -12.24 2.82 8.11
N ILE A 39 -12.59 4.06 8.44
CA ILE A 39 -13.94 4.46 8.86
C ILE A 39 -14.93 4.18 7.72
N ALA A 40 -14.61 4.60 6.49
CA ALA A 40 -15.47 4.38 5.32
C ALA A 40 -15.63 2.89 4.98
N GLY A 41 -14.54 2.10 5.05
CA GLY A 41 -14.57 0.66 4.88
C GLY A 41 -15.43 -0.01 5.95
N PHE A 42 -15.34 0.47 7.19
CA PHE A 42 -16.20 0.02 8.28
C PHE A 42 -17.68 0.37 8.03
N CYS A 43 -18.00 1.58 7.56
CA CYS A 43 -19.34 1.98 7.14
C CYS A 43 -19.90 1.03 6.06
N LEU A 44 -19.16 0.83 4.97
CA LEU A 44 -19.56 -0.03 3.85
C LEU A 44 -19.69 -1.51 4.27
N GLY A 45 -18.90 -1.92 5.27
CA GLY A 45 -18.87 -3.27 5.81
C GLY A 45 -19.96 -3.60 6.83
N THR A 46 -20.51 -2.60 7.52
CA THR A 46 -21.45 -2.79 8.62
C THR A 46 -22.84 -2.21 8.35
N ALA A 47 -22.94 -1.15 7.55
CA ALA A 47 -24.21 -0.58 7.16
C ALA A 47 -24.96 -1.54 6.24
N LYS A 48 -26.15 -1.97 6.68
CA LYS A 48 -27.20 -2.42 5.77
C LYS A 48 -27.94 -1.15 5.35
N PRO A 49 -28.01 -0.80 4.05
CA PRO A 49 -28.57 0.49 3.61
C PRO A 49 -30.02 0.74 4.04
N TRP A 50 -30.73 -0.31 4.47
CA TRP A 50 -32.12 -0.31 4.91
C TRP A 50 -32.30 -0.33 6.44
N ALA A 51 -31.23 -0.39 7.24
CA ALA A 51 -31.30 -0.62 8.69
C ALA A 51 -31.30 0.66 9.56
N GLY A 52 -31.45 1.84 8.94
CA GLY A 52 -31.53 3.12 9.64
C GLY A 52 -30.24 3.56 10.33
N LEU A 53 -30.29 4.71 11.02
CA LEU A 53 -29.14 5.36 11.68
C LEU A 53 -28.48 4.51 12.77
N ALA A 54 -29.22 3.57 13.37
CA ALA A 54 -28.69 2.64 14.37
C ALA A 54 -27.54 1.77 13.83
N SER A 55 -27.53 1.49 12.53
CA SER A 55 -26.44 0.74 11.87
C SER A 55 -25.11 1.51 11.80
N LEU A 56 -25.14 2.83 12.03
CA LEU A 56 -23.96 3.69 12.05
C LEU A 56 -23.35 3.87 13.45
N ARG A 57 -24.00 3.34 14.51
CA ARG A 57 -23.46 3.42 15.89
C ARG A 57 -21.99 2.98 16.01
N PRO A 58 -21.56 1.83 15.49
CA PRO A 58 -20.16 1.43 15.61
C PRO A 58 -19.20 2.29 14.77
N VAL A 59 -19.68 2.95 13.70
CA VAL A 59 -18.90 4.00 13.00
C VAL A 59 -18.70 5.20 13.95
N GLY A 60 -19.76 5.65 14.62
CA GLY A 60 -19.68 6.72 15.60
C GLY A 60 -18.69 6.43 16.73
N TRP A 61 -18.65 5.18 17.22
CA TRP A 61 -17.68 4.74 18.22
C TRP A 61 -16.23 4.73 17.72
N MET A 62 -16.02 4.33 16.47
CA MET A 62 -14.71 4.39 15.83
C MET A 62 -14.23 5.83 15.66
N VAL A 63 -15.11 6.74 15.22
CA VAL A 63 -14.81 8.18 15.13
C VAL A 63 -14.50 8.76 16.51
N ALA A 64 -15.29 8.43 17.52
CA ALA A 64 -15.07 8.87 18.90
C ALA A 64 -13.72 8.39 19.45
N GLY A 65 -13.32 7.15 19.17
CA GLY A 65 -12.02 6.62 19.55
C GLY A 65 -10.85 7.32 18.84
N ALA A 66 -11.03 7.75 17.59
CA ALA A 66 -9.99 8.43 16.83
C ALA A 66 -9.86 9.93 17.17
N ALA A 67 -10.93 10.55 17.65
CA ALA A 67 -11.02 11.99 17.87
C ALA A 67 -9.91 12.59 18.77
N PRO A 68 -9.49 11.98 19.90
CA PRO A 68 -8.46 12.56 20.76
C PRO A 68 -7.13 12.76 20.03
N TRP A 69 -6.77 11.83 19.14
CA TRP A 69 -5.56 11.89 18.35
C TRP A 69 -5.66 12.93 17.24
N VAL A 70 -6.77 12.96 16.51
CA VAL A 70 -7.02 13.95 15.46
C VAL A 70 -6.99 15.36 16.02
N LEU A 71 -7.74 15.62 17.08
CA LEU A 71 -7.79 16.93 17.73
C LEU A 71 -6.44 17.31 18.35
N GLY A 72 -5.73 16.35 18.95
CA GLY A 72 -4.39 16.56 19.49
C GLY A 72 -3.38 16.99 18.41
N CYS A 73 -3.37 16.32 17.25
CA CYS A 73 -2.53 16.71 16.12
C CYS A 73 -2.93 18.07 15.54
N MET A 74 -4.22 18.37 15.41
CA MET A 74 -4.68 19.68 14.94
C MET A 74 -4.22 20.80 15.88
N ALA A 75 -4.33 20.60 17.20
CA ALA A 75 -3.86 21.56 18.19
C ALA A 75 -2.33 21.73 18.14
N LEU A 76 -1.59 20.62 18.05
CA LEU A 76 -0.13 20.64 17.93
C LEU A 76 0.33 21.36 16.66
N ASN A 77 -0.34 21.13 15.53
CA ASN A 77 -0.06 21.79 14.26
C ASN A 77 -0.46 23.27 14.29
N GLY A 78 -1.53 23.64 15.01
CA GLY A 78 -1.89 25.02 15.26
C GLY A 78 -0.78 25.78 15.99
N VAL A 79 -0.18 25.16 17.01
CA VAL A 79 0.94 25.74 17.76
C VAL A 79 2.24 25.77 16.94
N ARG A 80 2.56 24.70 16.23
CA ARG A 80 3.85 24.56 15.52
C ARG A 80 3.91 25.28 14.17
N PHE A 81 2.78 25.32 13.46
CA PHE A 81 2.74 25.72 12.04
C PHE A 81 1.66 26.76 11.73
N GLY A 82 0.88 27.21 12.73
CA GLY A 82 -0.24 28.12 12.51
C GLY A 82 -1.38 27.52 11.69
N SER A 83 -1.44 26.19 11.57
CA SER A 83 -2.41 25.47 10.74
C SER A 83 -3.10 24.38 11.55
N LEU A 84 -4.43 24.40 11.59
CA LEU A 84 -5.22 23.31 12.17
C LEU A 84 -5.37 22.12 11.22
N ASN A 85 -4.63 22.08 10.10
CA ASN A 85 -4.66 20.94 9.20
C ASN A 85 -4.00 19.73 9.89
N PRO A 86 -4.73 18.63 10.16
CA PRO A 86 -4.17 17.43 10.75
C PRO A 86 -3.11 16.73 9.87
N ILE A 87 -3.01 17.12 8.59
CA ILE A 87 -2.13 16.56 7.56
C ILE A 87 -0.87 17.45 7.36
N SER A 88 -0.67 18.50 8.16
CA SER A 88 0.52 19.35 8.05
C SER A 88 1.77 18.63 8.59
N TYR A 89 2.84 18.55 7.79
CA TYR A 89 4.16 18.05 8.21
C TYR A 89 4.97 19.20 8.82
N GLY A 90 5.75 18.96 9.87
CA GLY A 90 6.89 19.83 10.23
C GLY A 90 8.21 19.13 9.96
N PRO A 91 9.38 19.80 9.89
CA PRO A 91 9.71 21.22 10.02
C PRO A 91 10.13 21.87 8.67
N TYR A 92 9.61 21.38 7.54
CA TYR A 92 9.64 22.17 6.31
C TYR A 92 8.46 23.12 6.40
N VAL A 93 8.72 24.42 6.60
CA VAL A 93 7.65 25.40 6.75
C VAL A 93 6.87 25.41 5.43
N TRP A 94 5.63 24.94 5.43
CA TRP A 94 4.76 24.96 4.23
C TRP A 94 4.59 26.38 3.67
N ALA A 95 4.84 27.39 4.51
CA ALA A 95 4.88 28.80 4.11
C ALA A 95 6.21 29.26 3.50
N SER A 96 7.31 28.49 3.57
CA SER A 96 8.63 28.88 3.06
C SER A 96 8.97 28.29 1.69
N SER A 97 8.24 27.28 1.21
CA SER A 97 8.38 26.77 -0.16
C SER A 97 7.07 26.93 -0.95
N PRO A 98 7.06 27.73 -2.02
CA PRO A 98 5.90 27.86 -2.91
C PRO A 98 5.44 26.52 -3.51
N SER A 99 6.35 25.55 -3.71
CA SER A 99 6.03 24.21 -4.24
C SER A 99 5.18 23.37 -3.29
N LEU A 100 5.23 23.65 -1.98
CA LEU A 100 4.50 22.89 -0.96
C LEU A 100 3.06 23.40 -0.72
N ALA A 101 2.73 24.63 -1.15
CA ALA A 101 1.35 25.10 -1.18
C ALA A 101 0.47 24.26 -2.13
N GLU A 102 1.10 23.60 -3.11
CA GLU A 102 0.47 22.67 -4.05
C GLU A 102 0.25 21.26 -3.44
N GLU A 103 0.75 20.97 -2.23
CA GLU A 103 0.53 19.68 -1.53
C GLU A 103 -0.85 19.55 -0.87
N SER A 104 -1.70 20.57 -0.95
CA SER A 104 -3.06 20.45 -0.40
C SER A 104 -3.82 19.33 -1.12
N LEU A 105 -4.55 18.49 -0.38
CA LEU A 105 -5.34 17.39 -0.96
C LEU A 105 -6.26 17.86 -2.08
N VAL A 106 -6.80 19.08 -1.96
CA VAL A 106 -7.64 19.70 -3.00
C VAL A 106 -6.84 19.97 -4.28
N HIS A 107 -5.61 20.50 -4.19
CA HIS A 107 -4.74 20.71 -5.35
C HIS A 107 -4.35 19.38 -5.99
N LEU A 108 -3.94 18.39 -5.20
CA LEU A 108 -3.59 17.05 -5.68
C LEU A 108 -4.79 16.39 -6.42
N LEU A 109 -5.99 16.47 -5.83
CA LEU A 109 -7.21 15.94 -6.45
C LEU A 109 -7.62 16.69 -7.71
N ARG A 110 -7.54 18.03 -7.72
CA ARG A 110 -7.84 18.83 -8.92
C ARG A 110 -6.88 18.51 -10.06
N HIS A 111 -5.59 18.40 -9.75
CA HIS A 111 -4.56 18.04 -10.72
C HIS A 111 -4.81 16.64 -11.31
N CYS A 112 -5.13 15.67 -10.46
CA CYS A 112 -5.38 14.29 -10.86
C CYS A 112 -6.81 14.03 -11.36
N ALA A 113 -7.72 15.01 -11.29
CA ALA A 113 -9.14 14.82 -11.59
C ALA A 113 -9.39 14.18 -12.97
N PRO A 114 -8.70 14.56 -14.07
CA PRO A 114 -8.88 13.89 -15.37
C PRO A 114 -8.53 12.40 -15.32
N ALA A 115 -7.43 12.04 -14.65
CA ALA A 115 -6.99 10.65 -14.49
C ALA A 115 -7.93 9.86 -13.56
N LEU A 116 -8.37 10.46 -12.46
CA LEU A 116 -9.30 9.83 -11.51
C LEU A 116 -10.69 9.63 -12.12
N ALA A 117 -11.18 10.58 -12.91
CA ALA A 117 -12.43 10.45 -13.65
C ALA A 117 -12.35 9.31 -14.67
N TRP A 118 -11.22 9.21 -15.38
CA TRP A 118 -10.96 8.11 -16.31
C TRP A 118 -10.89 6.75 -15.61
N LEU A 119 -10.10 6.62 -14.54
CA LEU A 119 -9.98 5.40 -13.75
C LEU A 119 -11.33 5.00 -13.14
N GLY A 120 -12.07 5.95 -12.60
CA GLY A 120 -13.43 5.74 -12.08
C GLY A 120 -14.36 5.23 -13.16
N GLY A 121 -14.30 5.81 -14.36
CA GLY A 121 -15.00 5.33 -15.55
C GLY A 121 -14.65 3.88 -15.88
N VAL A 122 -13.36 3.52 -15.90
CA VAL A 122 -12.89 2.13 -16.13
C VAL A 122 -13.41 1.17 -15.07
N VAL A 123 -13.35 1.53 -13.78
CA VAL A 123 -13.81 0.66 -12.69
C VAL A 123 -15.34 0.47 -12.74
N LEU A 124 -16.10 1.55 -12.91
CA LEU A 124 -17.56 1.49 -13.06
C LEU A 124 -17.95 0.67 -14.27
N SER A 125 -17.21 0.84 -15.37
CA SER A 125 -17.34 0.03 -16.57
C SER A 125 -17.16 -1.45 -16.24
N LEU A 126 -16.01 -1.86 -15.69
CA LEU A 126 -15.76 -3.26 -15.32
C LEU A 126 -16.84 -3.83 -14.40
N ALA A 127 -17.36 -3.03 -13.46
CA ALA A 127 -18.46 -3.41 -12.58
C ALA A 127 -19.77 -3.65 -13.36
N VAL A 128 -20.14 -2.77 -14.29
CA VAL A 128 -21.30 -2.95 -15.17
C VAL A 128 -21.10 -4.14 -16.11
N LEU A 129 -19.89 -4.33 -16.63
CA LEU A 129 -19.52 -5.41 -17.53
C LEU A 129 -19.61 -6.79 -16.89
N HIS A 130 -19.36 -6.88 -15.58
CA HIS A 130 -19.63 -8.10 -14.82
C HIS A 130 -21.10 -8.54 -14.89
N THR A 131 -22.03 -7.60 -15.10
CA THR A 131 -23.47 -7.88 -15.24
C THR A 131 -23.95 -7.93 -16.69
N ARG A 132 -23.20 -7.35 -17.64
CA ARG A 132 -23.58 -7.25 -19.07
C ARG A 132 -22.36 -7.39 -20.00
N PRO A 133 -21.89 -8.62 -20.27
CA PRO A 133 -20.65 -8.86 -21.00
C PRO A 133 -20.67 -8.35 -22.45
N ARG A 134 -21.84 -8.24 -23.08
CA ARG A 134 -22.00 -7.74 -24.46
C ARG A 134 -21.49 -6.31 -24.68
N TRP A 135 -21.43 -5.49 -23.63
CA TRP A 135 -20.92 -4.12 -23.71
C TRP A 135 -19.42 -4.01 -23.38
N CYS A 136 -18.75 -5.13 -23.06
CA CYS A 136 -17.38 -5.14 -22.53
C CYS A 136 -16.39 -4.53 -23.50
N LEU A 137 -16.44 -4.98 -24.74
CA LEU A 137 -15.56 -4.48 -25.78
C LEU A 137 -15.82 -3.01 -26.07
N ALA A 138 -17.08 -2.59 -26.21
CA ALA A 138 -17.43 -1.20 -26.51
C ALA A 138 -16.95 -0.25 -25.42
N VAL A 139 -17.16 -0.61 -24.16
CA VAL A 139 -16.78 0.22 -23.02
C VAL A 139 -15.26 0.24 -22.81
N ALA A 140 -14.58 -0.89 -22.97
CA ALA A 140 -13.13 -0.95 -22.94
C ALA A 140 -12.51 -0.11 -24.08
N VAL A 141 -13.07 -0.19 -25.29
CA VAL A 141 -12.65 0.62 -26.44
C VAL A 141 -12.87 2.11 -26.17
N LEU A 142 -14.01 2.52 -25.61
CA LEU A 142 -14.26 3.92 -25.25
C LEU A 142 -13.30 4.43 -24.16
N ALA A 143 -13.03 3.62 -23.15
CA ALA A 143 -12.05 3.96 -22.12
C ALA A 143 -10.65 4.12 -22.71
N LEU A 144 -10.20 3.18 -23.55
CA LEU A 144 -8.92 3.28 -24.24
C LEU A 144 -8.88 4.47 -25.22
N ALA A 145 -9.96 4.71 -25.97
CA ALA A 145 -10.07 5.83 -26.90
C ALA A 145 -9.99 7.18 -26.18
N SER A 146 -10.52 7.31 -24.96
CA SER A 146 -10.40 8.55 -24.19
C SER A 146 -8.96 8.90 -23.77
N LEU A 147 -8.02 7.95 -23.83
CA LEU A 147 -6.58 8.23 -23.71
C LEU A 147 -6.01 8.94 -24.96
N SER A 148 -6.80 9.13 -26.02
CA SER A 148 -6.42 10.03 -27.12
C SER A 148 -6.49 11.50 -26.72
N ILE A 149 -7.25 11.84 -25.66
CA ILE A 149 -7.37 13.20 -25.13
C ILE A 149 -6.07 13.54 -24.38
N PRO A 150 -5.26 14.52 -24.84
CA PRO A 150 -3.92 14.76 -24.28
C PRO A 150 -3.92 15.00 -22.77
N LEU A 151 -4.90 15.74 -22.25
CA LEU A 151 -5.02 16.03 -20.83
C LEU A 151 -5.24 14.76 -19.99
N VAL A 152 -6.13 13.86 -20.43
CA VAL A 152 -6.40 12.59 -19.73
C VAL A 152 -5.18 11.69 -19.81
N ARG A 153 -4.57 11.59 -21.00
CA ARG A 153 -3.39 10.78 -21.25
C ARG A 153 -2.22 11.16 -20.34
N THR A 154 -1.83 12.43 -20.35
CA THR A 154 -0.68 12.93 -19.60
C THR A 154 -0.88 12.72 -18.11
N ARG A 155 -2.04 13.14 -17.56
CA ARG A 155 -2.33 12.98 -16.12
C ARG A 155 -2.43 11.52 -15.70
N THR A 156 -2.98 10.66 -16.56
CA THR A 156 -3.09 9.23 -16.27
C THR A 156 -1.71 8.57 -16.26
N PHE A 157 -0.85 8.88 -17.22
CA PHE A 157 0.51 8.33 -17.24
C PHE A 157 1.36 8.85 -16.09
N GLU A 158 1.31 10.15 -15.77
CA GLU A 158 2.01 10.71 -14.60
C GLU A 158 1.59 10.01 -13.29
N LEU A 159 0.28 9.81 -13.11
CA LEU A 159 -0.27 9.12 -11.94
C LEU A 159 0.15 7.64 -11.90
N LEU A 160 0.09 6.94 -13.04
CA LEU A 160 0.47 5.53 -13.13
C LEU A 160 1.97 5.32 -12.96
N GLU A 161 2.80 6.18 -13.53
CA GLU A 161 4.25 6.15 -13.39
C GLU A 161 4.64 6.39 -11.93
N THR A 162 4.01 7.37 -11.28
CA THR A 162 4.20 7.63 -9.85
C THR A 162 3.70 6.45 -9.01
N ALA A 163 2.51 5.92 -9.27
CA ALA A 163 2.01 4.73 -8.58
C ALA A 163 2.94 3.53 -8.75
N TYR A 164 3.44 3.29 -9.96
CA TYR A 164 4.40 2.22 -10.25
C TYR A 164 5.69 2.43 -9.49
N ALA A 165 6.24 3.64 -9.49
CA ALA A 165 7.48 3.94 -8.79
C ALA A 165 7.36 3.79 -7.27
N TYR A 166 6.23 4.17 -6.68
CA TYR A 166 6.05 4.06 -5.23
C TYR A 166 5.77 2.65 -4.77
N GLN A 167 5.28 1.77 -5.64
CA GLN A 167 4.82 0.44 -5.24
C GLN A 167 5.70 -0.69 -5.77
N ILE A 168 6.23 -0.54 -6.98
CA ILE A 168 6.86 -1.62 -7.76
C ILE A 168 8.33 -1.32 -8.02
N ASP A 169 8.68 -0.30 -8.80
CA ASP A 169 10.07 -0.05 -9.15
C ASP A 169 10.35 1.41 -9.50
N MET A 170 11.27 2.00 -8.76
CA MET A 170 11.70 3.38 -8.95
C MET A 170 12.72 3.60 -10.08
N SER A 171 13.31 2.54 -10.62
CA SER A 171 14.41 2.65 -11.61
C SER A 171 14.04 3.51 -12.83
N TRP A 172 12.74 3.66 -13.09
CA TRP A 172 12.19 4.35 -14.25
C TRP A 172 12.08 5.86 -14.02
N LEU A 173 11.90 6.32 -12.78
CA LEU A 173 11.79 7.74 -12.46
C LEU A 173 13.14 8.43 -12.50
N GLN A 174 13.23 9.49 -13.29
CA GLN A 174 14.35 10.43 -13.22
C GLN A 174 14.13 11.37 -12.04
N LEU A 175 15.07 11.38 -11.11
CA LEU A 175 15.01 12.23 -9.92
C LEU A 175 16.26 13.08 -9.87
N ASN A 176 16.06 14.39 -9.85
CA ASN A 176 17.15 15.33 -9.67
C ASN A 176 17.78 15.14 -8.29
N GLY A 177 19.11 15.11 -8.21
CA GLY A 177 19.84 14.92 -6.95
C GLY A 177 20.05 13.46 -6.53
N TYR A 178 19.54 12.48 -7.28
CA TYR A 178 19.79 11.06 -7.04
C TYR A 178 20.82 10.50 -8.03
N GLY A 179 21.65 9.57 -7.54
CA GLY A 179 22.61 8.85 -8.36
C GLY A 179 21.94 7.76 -9.19
N ARG A 180 22.57 7.42 -10.31
CA ARG A 180 22.26 6.23 -11.10
C ARG A 180 23.54 5.54 -11.50
N GLU A 181 23.45 4.22 -11.56
CA GLU A 181 24.53 3.37 -11.98
C GLU A 181 24.54 3.24 -13.51
N PRO A 182 25.69 2.95 -14.14
CA PRO A 182 25.80 2.87 -15.60
C PRO A 182 24.91 1.80 -16.24
N ASP A 183 24.53 0.78 -15.47
CA ASP A 183 23.62 -0.29 -15.89
C ASP A 183 22.13 0.12 -15.90
N GLY A 184 21.82 1.32 -15.41
CA GLY A 184 20.45 1.83 -15.30
C GLY A 184 19.59 1.12 -14.24
N LEU A 185 20.19 0.28 -13.38
CA LEU A 185 19.48 -0.44 -12.33
C LEU A 185 19.46 0.37 -11.04
N GLY A 186 18.26 0.78 -10.66
CA GLY A 186 18.02 1.47 -9.40
C GLY A 186 18.32 2.96 -9.45
N VAL A 187 17.93 3.58 -8.36
CA VAL A 187 18.10 5.00 -8.08
C VAL A 187 18.75 5.06 -6.71
N PHE A 188 19.77 5.90 -6.56
CA PHE A 188 20.61 5.94 -5.37
C PHE A 188 20.48 7.27 -4.63
N LEU A 189 20.39 7.19 -3.31
CA LEU A 189 20.68 8.31 -2.44
C LEU A 189 21.96 8.01 -1.67
N GLY A 190 23.07 8.63 -2.06
CA GLY A 190 24.39 8.27 -1.55
C GLY A 190 24.71 6.82 -1.92
N ALA A 191 25.03 6.00 -0.91
CA ALA A 191 25.42 4.60 -1.09
C ALA A 191 24.25 3.59 -1.05
N LEU A 192 23.02 4.10 -0.92
CA LEU A 192 21.82 3.29 -0.70
C LEU A 192 20.93 3.31 -1.94
N VAL A 193 20.45 2.13 -2.32
CA VAL A 193 19.46 2.00 -3.38
C VAL A 193 18.08 2.27 -2.79
N VAL A 194 17.32 3.15 -3.44
CA VAL A 194 15.96 3.44 -3.03
C VAL A 194 15.05 2.31 -3.49
N LYS A 195 14.31 1.73 -2.54
CA LYS A 195 13.48 0.54 -2.72
C LYS A 195 12.01 0.86 -2.55
N THR A 196 11.19 0.10 -3.26
CA THR A 196 9.72 0.14 -3.15
C THR A 196 9.20 -0.90 -2.15
N PRO A 197 7.94 -0.78 -1.71
CA PRO A 197 7.21 -1.78 -0.94
C PRO A 197 7.38 -3.22 -1.43
N LEU A 198 7.15 -3.48 -2.72
CA LEU A 198 7.21 -4.83 -3.27
C LEU A 198 8.64 -5.34 -3.46
N GLN A 199 9.63 -4.44 -3.56
CA GLN A 199 11.04 -4.81 -3.57
C GLN A 199 11.52 -5.24 -2.18
N SER A 200 11.13 -4.53 -1.12
CA SER A 200 11.54 -4.88 0.25
C SER A 200 10.71 -6.01 0.87
N THR A 201 9.45 -6.18 0.46
CA THR A 201 8.55 -7.15 1.09
C THR A 201 7.68 -7.89 0.06
N PRO A 202 8.29 -8.73 -0.80
CA PRO A 202 7.60 -9.37 -1.93
C PRO A 202 6.38 -10.20 -1.53
N VAL A 203 6.36 -10.75 -0.31
CA VAL A 203 5.20 -11.51 0.18
C VAL A 203 3.91 -10.66 0.27
N LEU A 204 4.02 -9.34 0.40
CA LEU A 204 2.86 -8.44 0.47
C LEU A 204 2.07 -8.36 -0.84
N GLY A 205 2.66 -8.78 -1.97
CA GLY A 205 1.92 -8.97 -3.22
C GLY A 205 0.73 -9.91 -3.06
N LEU A 206 0.80 -10.85 -2.10
CA LEU A 206 -0.29 -11.78 -1.80
C LEU A 206 -1.51 -11.10 -1.15
N ALA A 207 -1.31 -9.99 -0.44
CA ALA A 207 -2.41 -9.26 0.18
C ALA A 207 -3.41 -8.75 -0.87
N PHE A 208 -2.92 -8.28 -2.03
CA PHE A 208 -3.77 -7.77 -3.10
C PHE A 208 -4.58 -8.85 -3.80
N VAL A 209 -4.12 -10.11 -3.77
CA VAL A 209 -4.88 -11.26 -4.32
C VAL A 209 -5.80 -11.95 -3.30
N ALA A 210 -5.77 -11.53 -2.04
CA ALA A 210 -6.59 -12.10 -0.97
C ALA A 210 -8.10 -12.10 -1.26
N PRO A 211 -8.73 -11.08 -1.88
CA PRO A 211 -10.17 -11.10 -2.19
C PRO A 211 -10.59 -12.26 -3.10
N TRP A 212 -9.72 -12.64 -4.04
CA TRP A 212 -9.98 -13.76 -4.95
C TRP A 212 -9.78 -15.10 -4.24
N LEU A 213 -8.76 -15.18 -3.40
CA LEU A 213 -8.38 -16.41 -2.70
C LEU A 213 -9.26 -16.73 -1.49
N LEU A 214 -9.83 -15.72 -0.83
CA LEU A 214 -10.63 -15.87 0.38
C LEU A 214 -12.10 -15.48 0.10
N PRO A 215 -12.84 -16.20 -0.76
CA PRO A 215 -14.18 -15.79 -1.21
C PRO A 215 -15.18 -15.64 -0.07
N ARG A 216 -15.08 -16.49 0.96
CA ARG A 216 -15.92 -16.42 2.18
C ARG A 216 -15.66 -15.18 3.03
N HIS A 217 -14.49 -14.56 2.88
CA HIS A 217 -14.06 -13.38 3.63
C HIS A 217 -13.86 -12.16 2.74
N ARG A 218 -14.39 -12.16 1.51
CA ARG A 218 -14.25 -11.04 0.55
C ARG A 218 -14.57 -9.69 1.15
N ARG A 219 -15.67 -9.60 1.91
CA ARG A 219 -16.10 -8.34 2.53
C ARG A 219 -15.11 -7.87 3.61
N PRO A 220 -14.77 -8.67 4.65
CA PRO A 220 -13.71 -8.32 5.60
C PRO A 220 -12.37 -7.98 4.93
N VAL A 221 -11.94 -8.75 3.94
CA VAL A 221 -10.69 -8.50 3.20
C VAL A 221 -10.75 -7.16 2.46
N ALA A 222 -11.85 -6.85 1.78
CA ALA A 222 -12.02 -5.57 1.10
C ALA A 222 -12.04 -4.39 2.09
N MET A 223 -12.66 -4.55 3.27
CA MET A 223 -12.65 -3.53 4.33
C MET A 223 -11.24 -3.24 4.84
N LEU A 224 -10.38 -4.26 4.90
CA LEU A 224 -8.98 -4.13 5.30
C LEU A 224 -8.11 -3.54 4.18
N LEU A 225 -8.32 -3.96 2.92
CA LEU A 225 -7.56 -3.45 1.79
C LEU A 225 -7.90 -2.01 1.42
N LEU A 226 -9.14 -1.55 1.66
CA LEU A 226 -9.56 -0.20 1.28
C LEU A 226 -8.68 0.90 1.88
N PRO A 227 -8.41 0.93 3.20
CA PRO A 227 -7.49 1.90 3.78
C PRO A 227 -6.06 1.81 3.27
N VAL A 228 -5.58 0.60 2.95
CA VAL A 228 -4.28 0.45 2.29
C VAL A 228 -4.32 1.07 0.89
N ALA A 229 -5.31 0.72 0.07
CA ALA A 229 -5.46 1.27 -1.27
C ALA A 229 -5.58 2.80 -1.27
N ALA A 230 -6.31 3.38 -0.32
CA ALA A 230 -6.43 4.82 -0.16
C ALA A 230 -5.09 5.48 0.20
N LEU A 231 -4.30 4.84 1.06
CA LEU A 231 -2.95 5.29 1.39
C LEU A 231 -2.03 5.27 0.15
N LEU A 232 -1.98 4.14 -0.57
CA LEU A 232 -1.15 4.01 -1.77
C LEU A 232 -1.59 4.98 -2.87
N LEU A 233 -2.89 5.20 -3.03
CA LEU A 233 -3.44 6.21 -3.95
C LEU A 233 -3.00 7.61 -3.52
N THR A 234 -3.09 7.95 -2.23
CA THR A 234 -2.66 9.27 -1.74
C THR A 234 -1.18 9.52 -2.04
N ASN A 235 -0.33 8.50 -1.91
CA ASN A 235 1.08 8.61 -2.31
C ASN A 235 1.23 8.84 -3.81
N ALA A 236 0.45 8.14 -4.64
CA ALA A 236 0.48 8.34 -6.09
C ALA A 236 -0.01 9.74 -6.51
N LEU A 237 -0.99 10.32 -5.80
CA LEU A 237 -1.50 11.67 -6.07
C LEU A 237 -0.44 12.77 -5.91
N ARG A 238 0.68 12.49 -5.23
CA ARG A 238 1.85 13.39 -5.17
C ARG A 238 2.51 13.60 -6.53
N CYS A 239 2.12 12.87 -7.58
CA CYS A 239 2.54 13.15 -8.96
C CYS A 239 2.30 14.60 -9.39
N ALA A 240 1.36 15.28 -8.74
CA ALA A 240 1.03 16.68 -8.98
C ALA A 240 2.10 17.69 -8.52
N MET A 241 3.04 17.29 -7.66
CA MET A 241 4.07 18.20 -7.16
C MET A 241 5.11 18.49 -8.24
N THR A 242 5.67 19.69 -8.23
CA THR A 242 6.58 20.16 -9.30
C THR A 242 7.95 19.49 -9.24
N GLU A 243 8.53 19.28 -8.05
CA GLU A 243 9.84 18.65 -7.90
C GLU A 243 9.76 17.15 -7.61
N PRO A 244 10.37 16.27 -8.43
CA PRO A 244 10.35 14.83 -8.21
C PRO A 244 10.94 14.36 -6.87
N ALA A 245 11.92 15.09 -6.33
CA ALA A 245 12.48 14.81 -5.01
C ALA A 245 11.46 15.07 -3.88
N ASP A 246 10.69 16.17 -4.01
CA ASP A 246 9.62 16.51 -3.08
C ASP A 246 8.47 15.52 -3.16
N ARG A 247 8.13 15.03 -4.37
CA ARG A 247 7.12 13.96 -4.57
C ARG A 247 7.41 12.83 -3.61
N MET A 248 8.63 12.32 -3.62
CA MET A 248 8.94 11.05 -2.95
C MET A 248 9.23 11.17 -1.46
N GLY A 249 9.54 12.35 -0.93
CA GLY A 249 9.88 12.46 0.49
C GLY A 249 11.06 11.57 0.86
N ILE A 250 12.24 11.96 0.38
CA ILE A 250 13.60 11.48 0.75
C ILE A 250 13.63 10.60 2.02
N PRO A 251 14.32 9.43 2.06
CA PRO A 251 14.55 8.34 1.10
C PRO A 251 13.72 7.07 1.36
N TYR A 252 12.94 7.00 2.45
CA TYR A 252 12.33 5.75 2.92
C TYR A 252 10.86 5.63 2.51
N LEU A 253 10.59 5.52 1.21
CA LEU A 253 9.22 5.29 0.71
C LEU A 253 8.58 4.06 1.36
N HIS A 254 9.35 2.97 1.47
CA HIS A 254 8.92 1.76 2.17
C HIS A 254 8.68 2.04 3.66
N GLU A 255 9.65 2.57 4.40
CA GLU A 255 9.49 2.67 5.86
C GLU A 255 8.48 3.74 6.28
N ARG A 256 8.46 4.91 5.62
CA ARG A 256 7.55 6.00 5.99
C ARG A 256 6.10 5.72 5.60
N TYR A 257 5.89 5.10 4.43
CA TYR A 257 4.55 4.99 3.86
C TYR A 257 3.96 3.59 3.90
N LEU A 258 4.79 2.55 4.02
CA LEU A 258 4.28 1.20 4.20
C LEU A 258 3.94 0.92 5.67
N PHE A 259 4.66 1.49 6.64
CA PHE A 259 4.52 1.14 8.07
C PHE A 259 3.07 1.19 8.57
N ALA A 260 2.29 2.19 8.16
CA ALA A 260 0.88 2.32 8.53
C ALA A 260 0.00 1.21 7.92
N SER A 261 0.30 0.76 6.70
CA SER A 261 -0.42 -0.31 6.00
C SER A 261 0.13 -1.72 6.25
N PHE A 262 1.36 -1.82 6.75
CA PHE A 262 2.13 -3.05 6.83
C PHE A 262 1.45 -4.12 7.69
N PRO A 263 0.95 -3.83 8.91
CA PRO A 263 0.27 -4.85 9.71
C PRO A 263 -0.95 -5.46 9.00
N ILE A 264 -1.71 -4.62 8.28
CA ILE A 264 -2.89 -5.07 7.53
C ILE A 264 -2.47 -5.98 6.38
N LEU A 265 -1.48 -5.56 5.59
CA LEU A 265 -0.96 -6.35 4.47
C LEU A 265 -0.36 -7.68 4.94
N VAL A 266 0.36 -7.70 6.06
CA VAL A 266 0.88 -8.92 6.68
C VAL A 266 -0.25 -9.84 7.13
N ALA A 267 -1.26 -9.33 7.83
CA ALA A 267 -2.39 -10.13 8.29
C ALA A 267 -3.15 -10.79 7.12
N LEU A 268 -3.35 -10.07 6.02
CA LEU A 268 -3.97 -10.60 4.81
C LEU A 268 -3.08 -11.65 4.13
N THR A 269 -1.79 -11.40 4.05
CA THR A 269 -0.80 -12.34 3.50
C THR A 269 -0.77 -13.64 4.31
N VAL A 270 -0.69 -13.56 5.63
CA VAL A 270 -0.75 -14.71 6.54
C VAL A 270 -2.06 -15.46 6.37
N SER A 271 -3.19 -14.77 6.22
CA SER A 271 -4.50 -15.39 5.99
C SER A 271 -4.55 -16.18 4.67
N VAL A 272 -3.90 -15.67 3.62
CA VAL A 272 -3.75 -16.39 2.35
C VAL A 272 -2.87 -17.63 2.54
N LEU A 273 -1.73 -17.48 3.21
CA LEU A 273 -0.73 -18.53 3.38
C LEU A 273 -1.13 -19.62 4.39
N ALA A 274 -1.99 -19.31 5.36
CA ALA A 274 -2.48 -20.26 6.37
C ALA A 274 -3.25 -21.44 5.76
N ARG A 275 -3.69 -21.32 4.50
CA ARG A 275 -4.35 -22.40 3.76
C ARG A 275 -3.40 -23.51 3.35
N PHE A 276 -2.11 -23.21 3.25
CA PHE A 276 -1.08 -24.22 3.07
C PHE A 276 -0.83 -24.87 4.42
N ARG A 277 -0.96 -26.20 4.51
CA ARG A 277 -0.58 -26.95 5.71
C ARG A 277 0.94 -26.96 5.82
N TRP A 278 1.51 -26.02 6.56
CA TRP A 278 2.96 -25.90 6.74
C TRP A 278 3.49 -27.03 7.63
N THR A 279 4.59 -27.64 7.19
CA THR A 279 5.35 -28.63 7.97
C THR A 279 6.49 -27.93 8.72
N ALA A 280 7.01 -28.57 9.77
CA ALA A 280 8.16 -28.06 10.51
C ALA A 280 9.40 -27.87 9.60
N LEU A 281 9.58 -28.76 8.61
CA LEU A 281 10.66 -28.65 7.63
C LEU A 281 10.51 -27.39 6.76
N GLU A 282 9.30 -27.08 6.29
CA GLU A 282 9.04 -25.90 5.47
C GLU A 282 9.23 -24.61 6.28
N ILE A 283 8.83 -24.60 7.55
CA ILE A 283 9.09 -23.47 8.47
C ILE A 283 10.60 -23.32 8.70
N GLY A 284 11.30 -24.44 8.96
CA GLY A 284 12.75 -24.46 9.07
C GLY A 284 13.45 -23.94 7.81
N ALA A 285 12.91 -24.24 6.63
CA ALA A 285 13.41 -23.72 5.36
C ALA A 285 13.20 -22.19 5.23
N VAL A 286 12.07 -21.64 5.67
CA VAL A 286 11.88 -20.18 5.75
C VAL A 286 12.94 -19.56 6.65
N LEU A 287 13.13 -20.10 7.85
CA LEU A 287 14.11 -19.58 8.81
C LEU A 287 15.55 -19.70 8.29
N GLY A 288 15.91 -20.84 7.70
CA GLY A 288 17.21 -21.07 7.10
C GLY A 288 17.50 -20.13 5.94
N LEU A 289 16.54 -19.95 5.02
CA LEU A 289 16.67 -18.98 3.93
C LEU A 289 16.76 -17.55 4.44
N THR A 290 15.97 -17.20 5.47
CA THR A 290 16.04 -15.88 6.10
C THR A 290 17.43 -15.64 6.67
N ALA A 291 17.97 -16.57 7.46
CA ALA A 291 19.29 -16.44 8.05
C ALA A 291 20.39 -16.38 6.98
N ALA A 292 20.37 -17.27 5.98
CA ALA A 292 21.38 -17.30 4.92
C ALA A 292 21.38 -16.01 4.08
N SER A 293 20.19 -15.54 3.68
CA SER A 293 20.08 -14.29 2.91
C SER A 293 20.37 -13.06 3.76
N PHE A 294 20.03 -13.06 5.04
CA PHE A 294 20.40 -12.00 5.99
C PHE A 294 21.93 -11.88 6.12
N TRP A 295 22.64 -12.99 6.31
CA TRP A 295 24.10 -13.00 6.38
C TRP A 295 24.74 -12.53 5.07
N LEU A 296 24.23 -12.99 3.93
CA LEU A 296 24.70 -12.57 2.61
C LEU A 296 24.51 -11.04 2.41
N LEU A 297 23.35 -10.50 2.80
CA LEU A 297 23.07 -9.08 2.71
C LEU A 297 23.92 -8.26 3.70
N LEU A 298 24.18 -8.74 4.91
CA LEU A 298 25.08 -8.02 5.83
C LEU A 298 26.53 -7.98 5.34
N ALA A 299 26.98 -9.01 4.61
CA ALA A 299 28.34 -9.09 4.11
C ALA A 299 28.67 -8.05 3.03
N ALA A 300 27.66 -7.45 2.39
CA ALA A 300 27.84 -6.35 1.45
C ALA A 300 27.45 -5.01 2.11
N PRO A 301 28.40 -4.12 2.42
CA PRO A 301 28.10 -2.87 3.11
C PRO A 301 27.44 -1.80 2.21
N HIS A 302 27.43 -2.00 0.89
CA HIS A 302 26.95 -1.01 -0.08
C HIS A 302 26.01 -1.64 -1.09
N ASP A 303 25.02 -0.87 -1.55
CA ASP A 303 24.06 -1.31 -2.58
C ASP A 303 24.59 -1.14 -4.01
N HIS A 304 25.86 -0.72 -4.17
CA HIS A 304 26.52 -0.52 -5.47
C HIS A 304 26.92 -1.84 -6.16
N ASP A 305 26.90 -2.96 -5.46
CA ASP A 305 27.21 -4.24 -6.09
C ASP A 305 26.05 -4.71 -7.00
N LEU A 306 26.37 -5.04 -8.25
CA LEU A 306 25.37 -5.45 -9.26
C LEU A 306 24.49 -6.62 -8.77
N TRP A 307 25.09 -7.66 -8.19
CA TRP A 307 24.33 -8.83 -7.72
C TRP A 307 23.31 -8.45 -6.66
N ARG A 308 23.66 -7.50 -5.78
CA ARG A 308 22.81 -7.02 -4.69
C ARG A 308 21.70 -6.14 -5.24
N ARG A 309 21.99 -5.22 -6.17
CA ARG A 309 20.96 -4.47 -6.91
C ARG A 309 19.98 -5.41 -7.59
N VAL A 310 20.46 -6.41 -8.32
CA VAL A 310 19.61 -7.39 -9.02
C VAL A 310 18.73 -8.14 -8.03
N LEU A 311 19.29 -8.60 -6.91
CA LEU A 311 18.54 -9.25 -5.84
C LEU A 311 17.42 -8.35 -5.30
N LEU A 312 17.78 -7.14 -4.85
CA LEU A 312 16.87 -6.21 -4.18
C LEU A 312 15.80 -5.64 -5.12
N LEU A 313 16.14 -5.35 -6.38
CA LEU A 313 15.25 -4.62 -7.29
C LEU A 313 14.47 -5.51 -8.26
N ARG A 314 15.02 -6.69 -8.62
CA ARG A 314 14.47 -7.54 -9.69
C ARG A 314 14.04 -8.91 -9.19
N VAL A 315 14.90 -9.60 -8.44
CA VAL A 315 14.59 -10.96 -7.93
C VAL A 315 13.41 -10.91 -6.98
N THR A 316 13.34 -9.92 -6.10
CA THR A 316 12.20 -9.69 -5.19
C THR A 316 10.88 -9.52 -5.96
N LEU A 317 10.86 -8.69 -7.02
CA LEU A 317 9.68 -8.50 -7.87
C LEU A 317 9.29 -9.78 -8.61
N LEU A 318 10.27 -10.51 -9.14
CA LEU A 318 10.03 -11.80 -9.78
C LEU A 318 9.46 -12.82 -8.79
N VAL A 319 9.99 -12.87 -7.58
CA VAL A 319 9.50 -13.74 -6.50
C VAL A 319 8.08 -13.34 -6.11
N CYS A 320 7.79 -12.05 -5.93
CA CYS A 320 6.45 -11.53 -5.68
C CYS A 320 5.45 -11.99 -6.74
N ALA A 321 5.75 -11.75 -8.02
CA ALA A 321 4.88 -12.10 -9.14
C ALA A 321 4.70 -13.63 -9.26
N THR A 322 5.77 -14.40 -9.19
CA THR A 322 5.72 -15.87 -9.28
C THR A 322 4.96 -16.48 -8.11
N THR A 323 5.18 -16.01 -6.87
CA THR A 323 4.43 -16.47 -5.70
C THR A 323 2.95 -16.16 -5.86
N ALA A 324 2.58 -14.93 -6.23
CA ALA A 324 1.18 -14.56 -6.43
C ALA A 324 0.52 -15.41 -7.52
N LEU A 325 1.18 -15.59 -8.68
CA LEU A 325 0.66 -16.40 -9.78
C LEU A 325 0.51 -17.87 -9.38
N LEU A 326 1.50 -18.47 -8.73
CA LEU A 326 1.45 -19.87 -8.30
C LEU A 326 0.35 -20.08 -7.25
N VAL A 327 0.26 -19.21 -6.25
CA VAL A 327 -0.78 -19.27 -5.21
C VAL A 327 -2.17 -19.11 -5.83
N VAL A 328 -2.39 -18.14 -6.71
CA VAL A 328 -3.65 -17.98 -7.46
C VAL A 328 -3.97 -19.20 -8.30
N SER A 329 -2.99 -19.76 -8.99
CA SER A 329 -3.14 -20.95 -9.81
C SER A 329 -3.59 -22.17 -8.99
N THR A 330 -3.17 -22.30 -7.71
CA THR A 330 -3.67 -23.39 -6.84
C THR A 330 -5.17 -23.30 -6.56
N HIS A 331 -5.77 -22.10 -6.70
CA HIS A 331 -7.20 -21.90 -6.57
C HIS A 331 -7.96 -22.31 -7.84
N VAL A 332 -7.37 -22.03 -9.01
CA VAL A 332 -7.94 -22.38 -10.32
C VAL A 332 -7.84 -23.89 -10.60
N TRP A 333 -6.70 -24.51 -10.25
CA TRP A 333 -6.44 -25.93 -10.51
C TRP A 333 -6.12 -26.72 -9.23
N PRO A 334 -7.12 -26.92 -8.34
CA PRO A 334 -6.88 -27.44 -7.00
C PRO A 334 -6.38 -28.89 -6.96
N ALA A 335 -6.60 -29.68 -8.02
CA ALA A 335 -6.22 -31.09 -8.10
C ALA A 335 -4.72 -31.30 -8.42
N ARG A 336 -3.99 -30.28 -8.88
CA ARG A 336 -2.57 -30.42 -9.27
C ARG A 336 -1.66 -30.35 -8.06
N ARG A 337 -1.26 -31.51 -7.51
CA ARG A 337 -0.36 -31.59 -6.35
C ARG A 337 0.96 -30.85 -6.55
N GLY A 338 1.58 -30.98 -7.74
CA GLY A 338 2.84 -30.30 -8.07
C GLY A 338 2.74 -28.77 -8.00
N LEU A 339 1.59 -28.19 -8.36
CA LEU A 339 1.36 -26.75 -8.28
C LEU A 339 1.30 -26.25 -6.84
N ARG A 340 0.71 -27.03 -5.93
CA ARG A 340 0.70 -26.69 -4.49
C ARG A 340 2.10 -26.74 -3.89
N ALA A 341 2.90 -27.73 -4.27
CA ALA A 341 4.29 -27.82 -3.84
C ALA A 341 5.12 -26.63 -4.35
N ALA A 342 4.96 -26.26 -5.64
CA ALA A 342 5.61 -25.09 -6.21
C ALA A 342 5.18 -23.78 -5.55
N ALA A 343 3.87 -23.60 -5.29
CA ALA A 343 3.34 -22.43 -4.60
C ALA A 343 3.90 -22.29 -3.18
N LYS A 344 3.98 -23.40 -2.42
CA LYS A 344 4.62 -23.42 -1.10
C LYS A 344 6.09 -23.06 -1.18
N ALA A 345 6.85 -23.69 -2.07
CA ALA A 345 8.28 -23.40 -2.23
C ALA A 345 8.53 -21.93 -2.59
N SER A 346 7.75 -21.38 -3.52
CA SER A 346 7.82 -19.96 -3.89
C SER A 346 7.45 -19.05 -2.70
N ALA A 347 6.40 -19.37 -1.93
CA ALA A 347 6.04 -18.64 -0.72
C ALA A 347 7.13 -18.70 0.36
N THR A 348 7.82 -19.84 0.52
CA THR A 348 8.97 -19.97 1.42
C THR A 348 10.08 -19.00 1.03
N VAL A 349 10.43 -18.94 -0.26
CA VAL A 349 11.44 -18.00 -0.79
C VAL A 349 10.99 -16.54 -0.58
N ALA A 350 9.73 -16.22 -0.88
CA ALA A 350 9.18 -14.88 -0.70
C ALA A 350 9.22 -14.42 0.76
N LEU A 351 8.85 -15.29 1.71
CA LEU A 351 8.93 -15.02 3.15
C LEU A 351 10.38 -14.82 3.58
N GLY A 352 11.28 -15.73 3.19
CA GLY A 352 12.70 -15.67 3.54
C GLY A 352 13.36 -14.37 3.08
N LEU A 353 13.13 -13.97 1.83
CA LEU A 353 13.64 -12.71 1.27
C LEU A 353 12.99 -11.49 1.93
N SER A 354 11.68 -11.52 2.19
CA SER A 354 10.99 -10.38 2.83
C SER A 354 11.57 -10.09 4.21
N PHE A 355 11.78 -11.13 5.03
CA PHE A 355 12.35 -10.96 6.37
C PHE A 355 13.81 -10.55 6.33
N SER A 356 14.62 -11.17 5.46
CA SER A 356 16.05 -10.85 5.42
C SER A 356 16.33 -9.45 4.91
N ILE A 357 15.60 -8.97 3.89
CA ILE A 357 15.75 -7.60 3.40
C ILE A 357 15.33 -6.59 4.48
N SER A 358 14.19 -6.84 5.14
CA SER A 358 13.72 -5.97 6.22
C SER A 358 14.72 -5.90 7.38
N LEU A 359 15.36 -7.03 7.74
CA LEU A 359 16.29 -7.10 8.87
C LEU A 359 17.72 -6.65 8.53
N ALA A 360 18.22 -6.97 7.34
CA ALA A 360 19.61 -6.72 6.96
C ALA A 360 19.82 -5.38 6.26
N VAL A 361 18.76 -4.80 5.69
CA VAL A 361 18.86 -3.58 4.89
C VAL A 361 18.03 -2.46 5.48
N ASP A 362 16.75 -2.69 5.80
CA ASP A 362 15.87 -1.61 6.27
C ASP A 362 16.15 -1.25 7.74
N LEU A 363 16.13 -2.23 8.65
CA LEU A 363 16.32 -2.00 10.09
C LEU A 363 17.66 -1.30 10.45
N PRO A 364 18.83 -1.68 9.90
CA PRO A 364 20.08 -0.99 10.22
C PRO A 364 20.08 0.48 9.79
N GLU A 365 19.40 0.81 8.69
CA GLU A 365 19.31 2.19 8.21
C GLU A 365 18.38 3.01 9.11
N LEU A 366 17.23 2.45 9.50
CA LEU A 366 16.34 3.05 10.50
C LEU A 366 17.08 3.34 11.83
N LEU A 367 17.89 2.39 12.31
CA LEU A 367 18.65 2.54 13.56
C LEU A 367 19.80 3.55 13.47
N ARG A 368 20.34 3.79 12.26
CA ARG A 368 21.39 4.79 12.02
C ARG A 368 20.84 6.21 11.92
N GLY A 369 19.51 6.39 11.94
CA GLY A 369 18.87 7.70 11.80
C GLY A 369 19.20 8.39 10.47
N ARG A 370 19.51 7.59 9.44
CA ARG A 370 19.72 8.08 8.08
C ARG A 370 18.37 8.30 7.43
#